data_AF-A0A1I7UJA0-F1
#
_entry.id   AF-A0A1I7UJA0-F1
#
_cell.length_a   1.000
_cell.length_b   1.000
_cell.length_c   1.000
_cell.angle_alpha   90.00
_cell.angle_beta   90.00
_cell.angle_gamma   90.00
#
_symmetry.space_group_name_H-M   'P 1'
#
loop_
_entity.id
_entity.type
_entity.pdbx_description
1 polymer ?
#
loop_
_entity_poly.entity_id
_entity_poly.type
_entity_poly.pdbx_seq_one_letter_code
_entity_poly.pdbx_strand_id
1 'polypeptide(L)'
;MIATAICDLLSMIVNIATRDMILNFQGGECTPPNSLLVNHIFWILMTIRDDVIRCSTWLAVLMALIRFLVSKYFSKSQFQKISSFKFGTQISVASFIFSTILSACFYLCVQFVVIGTWRSAIT
;
A
#
# COMPACT_ATOMS: atom_id res chain seq x y z
N MET A 1 -9.31 12.21 -6.89
CA MET A 1 -8.05 12.99 -6.95
C MET A 1 -7.43 13.23 -5.58
N ILE A 2 -8.18 13.69 -4.57
CA ILE A 2 -7.62 13.84 -3.21
C ILE A 2 -7.15 12.48 -2.64
N ALA A 3 -7.97 11.44 -2.79
CA ALA A 3 -7.63 10.09 -2.30
C ALA A 3 -6.35 9.51 -2.95
N THR A 4 -6.16 9.71 -4.26
CA THR A 4 -4.95 9.27 -4.97
C THR A 4 -3.72 10.03 -4.49
N ALA A 5 -3.82 11.35 -4.32
CA ALA A 5 -2.72 12.17 -3.83
C ALA A 5 -2.28 11.79 -2.41
N ILE A 6 -3.24 11.50 -1.52
CA ILE A 6 -2.95 11.01 -0.16
C ILE A 6 -2.23 9.65 -0.23
N CYS A 7 -2.69 8.74 -1.10
CA CYS A 7 -2.05 7.45 -1.28
C CYS A 7 -0.61 7.61 -1.78
N ASP A 8 -0.39 8.41 -2.83
CA ASP A 8 0.94 8.60 -3.39
C ASP A 8 1.90 9.19 -2.35
N LEU A 9 1.45 10.18 -1.58
CA LEU A 9 2.24 10.82 -0.51
C LEU A 9 2.57 9.83 0.62
N LEU A 10 1.59 9.03 1.08
CA LEU A 10 1.82 7.98 2.08
C LEU A 10 2.83 6.93 1.58
N SER A 11 2.73 6.52 0.31
CA SER A 11 3.65 5.54 -0.28
C SER A 11 5.09 6.05 -0.29
N MET A 12 5.28 7.34 -0.57
CA MET A 12 6.60 7.98 -0.56
C MET A 12 7.17 8.10 0.84
N ILE A 13 6.37 8.51 1.83
CA ILE A 13 6.79 8.61 3.23
C ILE A 13 7.25 7.25 3.75
N VAL A 14 6.47 6.19 3.51
CA VAL A 14 6.82 4.84 3.96
C VAL A 14 8.11 4.37 3.28
N ASN A 15 8.30 4.67 1.99
CA ASN A 15 9.53 4.33 1.27
C ASN A 15 10.77 5.01 1.86
N ILE A 16 10.65 6.27 2.29
CA ILE A 16 11.76 7.00 2.95
C ILE A 16 12.03 6.40 4.34
N ALA A 17 10.98 6.14 5.13
CA ALA A 17 11.10 5.60 6.49
C ALA A 17 11.71 4.18 6.53
N THR A 18 11.51 3.39 5.48
CA THR A 18 12.00 2.00 5.40
C THR A 18 13.38 1.87 4.76
N ARG A 19 13.94 2.94 4.19
CA ARG A 19 15.22 2.91 3.46
C ARG A 19 16.37 2.37 4.31
N ASP A 20 16.52 2.88 5.53
CA ASP A 20 17.61 2.46 6.42
C ASP A 20 17.42 1.02 6.92
N MET A 21 16.17 0.57 7.07
CA MET A 21 15.88 -0.81 7.48
C MET A 21 16.25 -1.82 6.39
N ILE A 22 16.02 -1.49 5.11
CA ILE A 22 16.37 -2.33 3.96
C ILE A 22 17.89 -2.47 3.85
N LEU A 23 18.63 -1.37 4.03
CA LEU A 23 20.10 -1.38 4.00
C LEU A 23 20.70 -2.26 5.09
N ASN A 24 20.12 -2.23 6.30
CA ASN A 24 20.54 -3.11 7.39
C ASN A 24 20.13 -4.58 7.16
N PHE A 25 19.03 -4.83 6.45
CA PHE A 25 18.60 -6.21 6.10
C PHE A 25 19.50 -6.87 5.05
N GLN A 26 20.08 -6.08 4.12
CA GLN A 26 21.03 -6.54 3.10
C GLN A 26 22.50 -6.39 3.51
N GLY A 27 22.77 -6.00 4.76
CA GLY A 27 24.12 -5.75 5.23
C GLY A 27 25.00 -7.02 5.25
N GLY A 28 26.32 -6.82 5.17
CA GLY A 28 27.31 -7.91 5.14
C GLY A 28 27.50 -8.62 6.50
N GLU A 29 28.46 -9.54 6.58
CA GLU A 29 28.66 -10.39 7.78
C GLU A 29 28.92 -9.62 9.09
N CYS A 30 29.35 -8.35 8.99
CA CYS A 30 29.65 -7.50 10.13
C CYS A 30 28.51 -6.53 10.53
N THR A 31 27.38 -6.50 9.81
CA THR A 31 26.24 -5.65 10.23
C THR A 31 25.35 -6.40 11.21
N PRO A 32 25.04 -5.80 12.38
CA PRO A 32 24.17 -6.44 13.35
C PRO A 32 22.76 -6.59 12.76
N PRO A 33 22.15 -7.78 12.87
CA PRO A 33 20.80 -7.97 12.36
C PRO A 33 19.80 -7.15 13.17
N ASN A 34 18.76 -6.68 12.48
CA ASN A 34 17.68 -5.95 13.11
C ASN A 34 16.98 -6.81 14.16
N SER A 35 16.52 -6.18 15.24
CA SER A 35 15.73 -6.88 16.26
C SER A 35 14.42 -7.41 15.64
N LEU A 36 13.90 -8.48 16.22
CA LEU A 36 12.67 -9.15 15.77
C LEU A 36 11.49 -8.16 15.66
N LEU A 37 11.39 -7.23 16.62
CA LEU A 37 10.38 -6.16 16.61
C LEU A 37 10.53 -5.20 15.43
N VAL A 38 11.76 -4.79 15.11
CA VAL A 38 12.03 -3.92 13.96
C VAL A 38 11.66 -4.62 12.66
N ASN A 39 11.90 -5.92 12.56
CA ASN A 39 11.54 -6.70 11.37
C ASN A 39 10.02 -6.83 11.19
N HIS A 40 9.26 -7.01 12.28
CA HIS A 40 7.79 -6.97 12.25
C HIS A 40 7.27 -5.59 11.84
N ILE A 41 7.82 -4.51 12.40
CA ILE A 41 7.42 -3.14 12.05
C ILE A 41 7.71 -2.88 10.57
N PHE A 42 8.90 -3.27 10.09
CA PHE A 42 9.28 -3.17 8.68
C PHE A 42 8.28 -3.90 7.77
N TRP A 43 7.89 -5.12 8.13
CA TRP A 43 6.93 -5.91 7.36
C TRP A 43 5.54 -5.27 7.30
N ILE A 44 5.07 -4.73 8.42
CA ILE A 44 3.79 -3.98 8.48
C ILE A 44 3.87 -2.75 7.57
N LEU A 45 4.96 -1.97 7.66
CA LEU A 45 5.14 -0.79 6.79
C LEU A 45 5.18 -1.17 5.32
N MET A 46 5.88 -2.25 4.96
CA MET A 46 5.94 -2.73 3.58
C MET A 46 4.56 -3.15 3.06
N THR A 47 3.79 -3.87 3.88
CA THR A 47 2.42 -4.28 3.58
C THR A 47 1.51 -3.06 3.36
N ILE A 48 1.62 -2.03 4.22
CA ILE A 48 0.87 -0.77 4.08
C ILE A 48 1.24 -0.05 2.78
N ARG A 49 2.52 0.00 2.43
CA ARG A 49 2.98 0.62 1.18
C ARG A 49 2.36 -0.07 -0.04
N ASP A 50 2.39 -1.39 -0.07
CA ASP A 50 1.85 -2.16 -1.19
C ASP A 50 0.33 -1.99 -1.31
N ASP A 51 -0.38 -1.89 -0.18
CA ASP A 51 -1.80 -1.52 -0.15
C ASP A 51 -2.08 -0.16 -0.75
N VAL A 52 -1.31 0.83 -0.32
CA VAL A 52 -1.51 2.22 -0.72
C VAL A 52 -1.24 2.39 -2.22
N ILE A 53 -0.20 1.73 -2.76
CA ILE A 53 0.09 1.73 -4.20
C ILE A 53 -1.05 1.06 -4.96
N ARG A 54 -1.50 -0.13 -4.53
CA ARG A 54 -2.61 -0.83 -5.17
C ARG A 54 -3.90 0.00 -5.14
N CYS A 55 -4.21 0.64 -4.01
CA CYS A 55 -5.37 1.51 -3.89
C CYS A 55 -5.27 2.71 -4.84
N SER A 56 -4.11 3.35 -4.96
CA SER A 56 -3.88 4.45 -5.90
C SER A 56 -4.14 4.02 -7.35
N THR A 57 -3.66 2.84 -7.76
CA THR A 57 -3.91 2.30 -9.12
C THR A 57 -5.39 2.06 -9.39
N TRP A 58 -6.12 1.44 -8.46
CA TRP A 58 -7.56 1.21 -8.61
C TRP A 58 -8.35 2.51 -8.66
N LEU A 59 -8.02 3.49 -7.83
CA LEU A 59 -8.63 4.81 -7.86
C LEU A 59 -8.37 5.53 -9.20
N ALA A 60 -7.18 5.39 -9.79
CA ALA A 60 -6.88 5.94 -11.11
C ALA A 60 -7.72 5.28 -12.22
N VAL A 61 -7.85 3.95 -12.20
CA VAL A 61 -8.72 3.20 -13.12
C VAL A 61 -10.17 3.63 -12.98
N LEU A 62 -10.67 3.76 -11.75
CA LEU A 62 -12.04 4.21 -11.46
C LEU A 62 -12.28 5.64 -11.95
N MET A 63 -11.30 6.55 -11.80
CA MET A 63 -11.42 7.91 -12.36
C MET A 63 -11.49 7.91 -13.90
N ALA A 64 -10.68 7.09 -14.56
CA ALA A 64 -10.73 6.95 -16.02
C ALA A 64 -12.07 6.37 -16.48
N LEU A 65 -12.58 5.38 -15.76
CA LEU A 65 -13.86 4.72 -16.02
C LEU A 65 -15.03 5.70 -15.84
N ILE A 66 -15.04 6.51 -14.77
CA ILE A 66 -16.06 7.55 -14.56
C ILE A 66 -16.05 8.55 -15.72
N ARG A 67 -14.87 9.03 -16.15
CA ARG A 67 -14.75 9.94 -17.29
C ARG A 67 -15.28 9.33 -18.58
N PHE A 68 -14.94 8.07 -18.84
CA PHE A 68 -15.44 7.34 -20.00
C PHE A 68 -16.96 7.21 -19.98
N LEU A 69 -17.54 6.82 -18.84
CA LEU A 69 -18.99 6.69 -18.68
C LEU A 69 -19.73 8.01 -18.85
N VAL A 70 -19.20 9.09 -18.28
CA VAL A 70 -19.78 10.44 -18.40
C VAL A 70 -19.76 10.91 -19.86
N SER A 71 -18.66 10.69 -20.58
CA SER A 71 -18.55 11.06 -22.00
C SER A 71 -19.47 10.23 -22.89
N LYS A 72 -19.57 8.91 -22.65
CA LYS A 72 -20.38 8.00 -23.47
C LYS A 72 -21.89 8.14 -23.24
N TYR A 73 -22.32 8.46 -22.01
CA TYR A 73 -23.73 8.46 -21.62
C TYR A 73 -24.26 9.83 -21.17
N PHE A 74 -23.66 10.92 -21.66
CA PHE A 74 -24.00 12.31 -21.30
C PHE A 74 -25.50 12.66 -21.39
N SER A 75 -26.25 12.03 -22.31
CA SER A 75 -27.67 12.31 -22.55
C SER A 75 -28.64 11.62 -21.57
N LYS A 76 -28.20 10.61 -20.79
CA LYS A 76 -29.06 9.90 -19.83
C LYS A 76 -28.98 10.59 -18.46
N SER A 77 -30.10 11.13 -17.95
CA SER A 77 -30.13 11.83 -16.65
C SER A 77 -29.71 10.97 -15.45
N GLN A 78 -29.74 9.64 -15.58
CA GLN A 78 -29.21 8.71 -14.57
C GLN A 78 -27.69 8.87 -14.35
N PHE A 79 -26.92 9.30 -15.36
CA PHE A 79 -25.46 9.49 -15.24
C PHE A 79 -25.08 10.82 -14.60
N GLN A 80 -26.00 11.78 -14.48
CA GLN A 80 -25.79 12.99 -13.67
C GLN A 80 -25.58 12.63 -12.18
N LYS A 81 -26.22 11.56 -11.69
CA LYS A 81 -26.03 11.06 -10.31
C LYS A 81 -24.65 10.39 -10.10
N ILE A 82 -24.06 9.82 -11.15
CA ILE A 82 -22.71 9.23 -11.11
C ILE A 82 -21.64 10.31 -10.92
N SER A 83 -21.88 11.52 -11.41
CA SER A 83 -21.01 12.66 -11.13
C SER A 83 -21.17 13.23 -9.71
N SER A 84 -22.08 12.69 -8.90
CA SER A 84 -22.27 13.19 -7.53
C SER A 84 -21.05 12.87 -6.65
N PHE A 85 -20.70 13.83 -5.81
CA PHE A 85 -19.59 13.68 -4.86
C PHE A 85 -19.74 12.44 -3.95
N LYS A 86 -20.99 12.13 -3.53
CA LYS A 86 -21.31 10.97 -2.69
C LYS A 86 -21.02 9.63 -3.37
N PHE A 87 -21.21 9.54 -4.69
CA PHE A 87 -20.91 8.33 -5.44
C PHE A 87 -19.38 8.12 -5.54
N GLY A 88 -18.64 9.20 -5.76
CA GLY A 88 -17.17 9.15 -5.78
C GLY A 88 -16.56 8.72 -4.44
N THR A 89 -17.11 9.17 -3.31
CA THR A 89 -16.64 8.73 -1.98
C THR A 89 -16.96 7.26 -1.73
N GLN A 90 -18.16 6.80 -2.09
CA GLN A 90 -18.54 5.39 -1.92
C GLN A 90 -17.65 4.44 -2.74
N ILE A 91 -17.36 4.79 -3.99
CA ILE A 91 -16.42 4.04 -4.85
C ILE A 91 -15.02 4.02 -4.26
N SER A 92 -14.56 5.15 -3.71
CA SER A 92 -13.22 5.24 -3.11
C SER A 92 -13.09 4.33 -1.88
N VAL A 93 -14.14 4.28 -1.04
CA VAL A 93 -14.19 3.38 0.12
C VAL A 93 -14.23 1.91 -0.31
N ALA A 94 -15.01 1.58 -1.35
CA ALA A 94 -15.05 0.22 -1.87
C ALA A 94 -13.69 -0.23 -2.43
N SER A 95 -12.99 0.65 -3.16
CA SER A 95 -11.62 0.40 -3.65
C SER A 95 -10.62 0.18 -2.50
N PHE A 96 -10.77 0.93 -1.41
CA PHE A 96 -9.95 0.77 -0.22
C PHE A 96 -10.17 -0.60 0.42
N ILE A 97 -11.44 -0.99 0.66
CA ILE A 97 -11.79 -2.30 1.23
C ILE A 97 -11.24 -3.44 0.37
N PHE A 98 -11.42 -3.36 -0.95
CA PHE A 98 -10.91 -4.37 -1.88
C PHE A 98 -9.38 -4.49 -1.80
N SER A 99 -8.68 -3.36 -1.70
CA SER A 99 -7.24 -3.34 -1.51
C SER A 99 -6.86 -3.97 -0.15
N THR A 100 -7.49 -3.58 0.94
CA THR A 100 -7.19 -4.13 2.28
C THR A 100 -7.37 -5.65 2.35
N ILE A 101 -8.41 -6.21 1.72
CA ILE A 101 -8.63 -7.66 1.69
C ILE A 101 -7.46 -8.38 1.03
N LEU A 102 -7.03 -7.91 -0.14
CA LEU A 102 -5.92 -8.52 -0.86
C LEU A 102 -4.60 -8.41 -0.09
N SER A 103 -4.43 -7.37 0.74
CA SER A 103 -3.26 -7.22 1.61
C SER A 103 -3.28 -8.15 2.79
N ALA A 104 -4.43 -8.27 3.44
CA ALA A 104 -4.60 -9.14 4.59
C ALA A 104 -4.28 -10.59 4.18
N CYS A 105 -4.72 -11.02 3.00
CA CYS A 105 -4.32 -12.31 2.42
C CYS A 105 -2.80 -12.46 2.27
N PHE A 106 -2.09 -11.40 1.85
CA PHE A 106 -0.65 -11.44 1.66
C PHE A 106 0.14 -11.39 2.97
N TYR A 107 -0.32 -10.60 3.94
CA TYR A 107 0.27 -10.50 5.27
C TYR A 107 0.24 -11.85 6.00
N LEU A 108 -0.86 -12.58 5.90
CA LEU A 108 -1.04 -13.88 6.55
C LEU A 108 -0.12 -14.98 5.99
N CYS A 109 0.45 -14.80 4.79
CA CYS A 109 1.35 -15.78 4.18
C CYS A 109 2.78 -15.74 4.73
N VAL A 110 3.19 -14.68 5.46
CA VAL A 110 4.57 -14.53 5.92
C VAL A 110 4.68 -14.64 7.43
N GLN A 111 5.56 -15.52 7.90
CA GLN A 111 5.91 -15.67 9.30
C GLN A 111 7.42 -15.47 9.49
N PHE A 112 7.79 -14.62 10.45
CA PHE A 112 9.18 -14.48 10.87
C PHE A 112 9.49 -15.49 11.97
N VAL A 113 10.43 -16.40 11.70
CA VAL A 113 10.91 -17.40 12.66
C VAL A 113 12.36 -17.08 13.02
N VAL A 114 12.71 -17.16 14.30
CA VAL A 114 14.09 -17.00 14.78
C VAL A 114 14.85 -18.30 14.57
N ILE A 115 15.94 -18.24 13.80
CA ILE A 115 16.74 -19.43 13.46
C ILE A 115 17.96 -19.57 14.40
N GLY A 116 18.45 -18.47 15.00
CA GLY A 116 19.57 -18.49 15.95
C GLY A 116 19.95 -17.10 16.47
N THR A 117 20.88 -17.03 17.42
CA THR A 117 21.44 -15.76 17.93
C THR A 117 22.65 -15.33 17.10
N TRP A 118 22.73 -14.05 16.76
CA TRP A 118 23.86 -13.50 16.01
C TRP A 118 25.13 -13.50 16.88
N ARG A 119 26.24 -13.95 16.30
CA ARG A 119 27.59 -13.84 16.88
C ARG A 119 28.48 -13.16 15.84
N SER A 120 29.21 -12.11 16.22
CA SER A 120 30.21 -11.55 15.32
C SER A 120 31.37 -12.54 15.18
N ALA A 121 31.93 -12.64 13.98
CA ALA A 121 33.15 -13.40 13.70
C ALA A 121 34.35 -12.69 14.36
N ILE A 122 34.48 -12.82 15.68
CA ILE A 122 35.68 -12.45 16.43
C ILE A 122 35.99 -13.63 17.35
N THR A 123 36.64 -14.64 16.78
CA THR A 123 37.44 -15.65 17.47
C THR A 123 38.72 -15.82 16.70
#